data_AF-A0A5C9EHG9-F1
#
_entry.id   AF-A0A5C9EHG9-F1
#
_cell.length_a   1.000
_cell.length_b   1.000
_cell.length_c   1.000
_cell.angle_alpha   90.00
_cell.angle_beta   90.00
_cell.angle_gamma   90.00
#
_symmetry.space_group_name_H-M   'P 1'
#
loop_
_entity.id
_entity.type
_entity.pdbx_description
1 polymer ?
#
loop_
_entity_poly.entity_id
_entity_poly.type
_entity_poly.pdbx_seq_one_letter_code
_entity_poly.pdbx_strand_id
1 'polypeptide(L)'
;MEKQKFKIRLIDKEDFHNLSGDDLYTRTVHEFFRDTEEYGKMSWYVEYYAYEDYREELCDPEEILIMDEQVDFIINYPLSVDVQITFNNKAGFRRIDIVRCLYEVYKYIYDEETKAVGDPGTYERLYNRRQSYGPYGIWGHYMNDLRLEGMIYFPDKKQVQFLIGS
;
A
#
# COMPACT_ATOMS: atom_id res chain seq x y z
N MET A 1 21.65 -7.36 1.70
CA MET A 1 20.25 -7.38 1.26
C MET A 1 20.23 -7.17 -0.24
N GLU A 2 19.84 -8.19 -1.00
CA GLU A 2 19.71 -8.09 -2.46
C GLU A 2 18.53 -7.15 -2.77
N LYS A 3 18.72 -6.15 -3.65
CA LYS A 3 17.65 -5.21 -4.00
C LYS A 3 16.55 -6.01 -4.73
N GLN A 4 15.38 -6.10 -4.13
CA GLN A 4 14.22 -6.69 -4.78
C GLN A 4 13.91 -5.90 -6.07
N LYS A 5 13.98 -6.57 -7.23
CA LYS A 5 13.61 -5.96 -8.51
C LYS A 5 12.08 -5.97 -8.59
N PHE A 6 11.46 -4.81 -8.43
CA PHE A 6 10.03 -4.65 -8.65
C PHE A 6 9.71 -4.81 -10.14
N LYS A 7 8.76 -5.68 -10.47
CA LYS A 7 8.12 -5.68 -11.79
C LYS A 7 6.84 -4.87 -11.65
N ILE A 8 6.85 -3.66 -12.19
CA ILE A 8 5.75 -2.70 -12.07
C ILE A 8 4.98 -2.69 -13.38
N ARG A 9 3.66 -2.75 -13.29
CA ARG A 9 2.75 -2.61 -14.42
C ARG A 9 1.72 -1.53 -14.09
N LEU A 10 1.54 -0.58 -14.99
CA LEU A 10 0.40 0.34 -14.93
C LEU A 10 -0.83 -0.36 -15.51
N ILE A 11 -1.98 -0.21 -14.85
CA ILE A 11 -3.26 -0.73 -15.30
C ILE A 11 -4.21 0.44 -15.56
N ASP A 12 -4.96 0.38 -16.66
CA ASP A 12 -6.08 1.29 -16.90
C ASP A 12 -7.24 0.95 -15.96
N LYS A 13 -7.87 1.99 -15.36
CA LYS A 13 -8.94 1.82 -14.37
C LYS A 13 -10.17 1.04 -14.88
N GLU A 14 -10.35 0.97 -16.20
CA GLU A 14 -11.44 0.21 -16.83
C GLU A 14 -11.26 -1.31 -16.73
N ASP A 15 -10.04 -1.81 -16.53
CA ASP A 15 -9.76 -3.25 -16.42
C ASP A 15 -10.21 -3.84 -15.06
N PHE A 16 -10.51 -2.99 -14.08
CA PHE A 16 -10.66 -3.41 -12.68
C PHE A 16 -12.09 -3.52 -12.15
N HIS A 17 -13.06 -2.89 -12.81
CA HIS A 17 -14.42 -2.73 -12.26
C HIS A 17 -15.41 -3.86 -12.60
N ASN A 18 -14.95 -5.00 -13.12
CA ASN A 18 -15.80 -6.18 -13.35
C ASN A 18 -15.59 -7.25 -12.28
N LEU A 19 -16.17 -7.05 -11.09
CA LEU A 19 -16.29 -8.08 -10.06
C LEU A 19 -17.68 -8.71 -10.14
N SER A 20 -17.74 -10.00 -10.44
CA SER A 20 -19.00 -10.76 -10.49
C SER A 20 -19.48 -11.13 -9.07
N GLY A 21 -20.77 -11.40 -8.89
CA GLY A 21 -21.36 -11.70 -7.57
C GLY A 21 -20.77 -12.92 -6.85
N ASP A 22 -20.07 -13.81 -7.58
CA ASP A 22 -19.42 -15.01 -7.02
C ASP A 22 -18.07 -14.68 -6.34
N ASP A 23 -17.42 -13.55 -6.65
CA ASP A 23 -16.14 -13.12 -6.07
C ASP A 23 -16.25 -12.70 -4.58
N LEU A 24 -17.47 -12.65 -4.03
CA LEU A 24 -17.74 -12.16 -2.66
C LEU A 24 -17.52 -13.20 -1.55
N TYR A 25 -17.47 -14.50 -1.88
CA TYR A 25 -17.48 -15.58 -0.89
C TYR A 25 -16.09 -16.09 -0.43
N THR A 26 -14.98 -15.64 -1.06
CA THR A 26 -13.63 -16.14 -0.75
C THR A 26 -12.64 -15.06 -0.29
N ARG A 27 -13.10 -13.81 -0.06
CA ARG A 27 -12.20 -12.71 0.35
C ARG A 27 -11.93 -12.70 1.85
N THR A 28 -10.67 -12.45 2.21
CA THR A 28 -10.27 -12.17 3.59
C THR A 28 -9.95 -10.69 3.75
N VAL A 29 -10.51 -10.06 4.78
CA VAL A 29 -10.24 -8.67 5.14
C VAL A 29 -9.35 -8.67 6.38
N HIS A 30 -8.25 -7.93 6.32
CA HIS A 30 -7.35 -7.75 7.46
C HIS A 30 -7.18 -6.27 7.74
N GLU A 31 -7.37 -5.88 8.99
CA GLU A 31 -7.15 -4.51 9.46
C GLU A 31 -5.72 -4.34 10.00
N PHE A 32 -5.19 -3.13 9.95
CA PHE A 32 -3.83 -2.83 10.42
C PHE A 32 -3.85 -1.72 11.47
N PHE A 33 -3.29 -2.03 12.63
CA PHE A 33 -3.21 -1.11 13.76
C PHE A 33 -1.85 -1.19 14.44
N ARG A 34 -1.47 -0.10 15.10
CA ARG A 34 -0.50 -0.11 16.18
C ARG A 34 -1.22 -0.37 17.50
N ASP A 35 -0.60 -1.13 18.41
CA ASP A 35 -1.08 -1.26 19.79
C ASP A 35 -0.11 -0.51 20.71
N THR A 36 -0.58 0.58 21.30
CA THR A 36 0.24 1.42 22.19
C THR A 36 -0.30 1.34 23.61
N GLU A 37 0.57 1.25 24.61
CA GLU A 37 0.14 1.22 26.02
C GLU A 37 -0.65 2.47 26.42
N GLU A 38 -0.34 3.62 25.80
CA GLU A 38 -0.92 4.92 26.15
C GLU A 38 -2.25 5.21 25.46
N TYR A 39 -2.42 4.80 24.19
CA TYR A 39 -3.58 5.17 23.36
C TYR A 39 -4.40 3.98 22.85
N GLY A 40 -3.97 2.73 23.13
CA GLY A 40 -4.56 1.52 22.57
C GLY A 40 -4.33 1.41 21.07
N LYS A 41 -5.35 0.92 20.34
CA LYS A 41 -5.29 0.69 18.89
C LYS A 41 -5.33 1.98 18.09
N MET A 42 -4.26 2.23 17.34
CA MET A 42 -4.05 3.41 16.50
C MET A 42 -3.92 3.02 15.04
N SER A 43 -4.32 3.89 14.11
CA SER A 43 -4.13 3.66 12.67
C SER A 43 -2.66 3.48 12.31
N TRP A 44 -2.38 2.58 11.38
CA TRP A 44 -1.02 2.39 10.85
C TRP A 44 -0.73 3.39 9.73
N TYR A 45 0.22 4.31 9.92
CA TYR A 45 0.68 5.17 8.81
C TYR A 45 1.71 4.41 7.97
N VAL A 46 1.64 4.56 6.64
CA VAL A 46 2.54 3.87 5.70
C VAL A 46 4.00 4.17 6.04
N GLU A 47 4.32 5.43 6.35
CA GLU A 47 5.68 5.87 6.67
C GLU A 47 6.22 5.26 7.99
N TYR A 48 5.36 4.77 8.89
CA TYR A 48 5.82 4.20 10.16
C TYR A 48 6.80 3.04 9.98
N TYR A 49 6.70 2.28 8.88
CA TYR A 49 7.66 1.22 8.60
C TYR A 49 9.11 1.72 8.46
N ALA A 50 9.35 3.00 8.16
CA ALA A 50 10.68 3.58 8.09
C ALA A 50 11.41 3.56 9.45
N TYR A 51 10.65 3.60 10.56
CA TYR A 51 11.17 3.71 11.92
C TYR A 51 11.12 2.35 12.60
N GLU A 52 12.23 1.96 13.23
CA GLU A 52 12.36 0.64 13.86
C GLU A 52 11.39 0.47 15.03
N ASP A 53 11.29 1.46 15.92
CA ASP A 53 10.41 1.44 17.09
C ASP A 53 8.94 1.16 16.72
N TYR A 54 8.44 1.76 15.63
CA TYR A 54 7.05 1.54 15.23
C TYR A 54 6.80 0.15 14.66
N ARG A 55 7.81 -0.55 14.13
CA ARG A 55 7.64 -1.93 13.62
C ARG A 55 7.28 -2.88 14.74
N GLU A 56 7.81 -2.66 15.94
CA GLU A 56 7.53 -3.47 17.12
C GLU A 56 6.11 -3.25 17.65
N GLU A 57 5.52 -2.10 17.37
CA GLU A 57 4.16 -1.75 17.79
C GLU A 57 3.06 -2.23 16.85
N LEU A 58 3.41 -2.81 15.70
CA LEU A 58 2.44 -3.43 14.78
C LEU A 58 1.75 -4.58 15.50
N CYS A 59 0.42 -4.62 15.54
CA CYS A 59 -0.30 -5.78 16.10
C CYS A 59 0.07 -7.04 15.32
N ASP A 60 0.47 -8.11 16.01
CA ASP A 60 0.73 -9.44 15.44
C ASP A 60 1.62 -9.42 14.18
N PRO A 61 2.83 -8.85 14.23
CA PRO A 61 3.65 -8.58 13.04
C PRO A 61 4.07 -9.87 12.32
N GLU A 62 4.19 -10.97 13.07
CA GLU A 62 4.60 -12.30 12.60
C GLU A 62 3.45 -13.17 12.09
N GLU A 63 2.19 -12.71 12.19
CA GLU A 63 1.02 -13.43 11.68
C GLU A 63 1.11 -13.57 10.16
N ILE A 64 1.02 -14.80 9.65
CA ILE A 64 0.96 -15.07 8.21
C ILE A 64 -0.47 -14.79 7.71
N LEU A 65 -0.64 -13.76 6.88
CA LEU A 65 -1.94 -13.36 6.34
C LEU A 65 -2.23 -14.00 4.97
N ILE A 66 -1.18 -14.29 4.20
CA ILE A 66 -1.29 -14.87 2.85
C ILE A 66 -0.31 -16.02 2.74
N MET A 67 -0.80 -17.23 2.47
CA MET A 67 0.05 -18.41 2.32
C MET A 67 0.64 -18.55 0.91
N ASP A 68 0.07 -17.86 -0.09
CA ASP A 68 0.57 -17.89 -1.46
C ASP A 68 1.98 -17.33 -1.58
N GLU A 69 2.84 -18.05 -2.31
CA GLU A 69 4.22 -17.63 -2.50
C GLU A 69 4.38 -16.42 -3.42
N GLN A 70 3.34 -16.09 -4.19
CA GLN A 70 3.33 -14.98 -5.13
C GLN A 70 1.99 -14.25 -5.03
N VAL A 71 2.06 -12.93 -4.96
CA VAL A 71 0.88 -12.07 -4.83
C VAL A 71 1.07 -10.76 -5.59
N ASP A 72 -0.01 -10.26 -6.18
CA ASP A 72 -0.05 -8.98 -6.86
C ASP A 72 -0.66 -7.91 -5.94
N PHE A 73 0.12 -6.88 -5.65
CA PHE A 73 -0.33 -5.70 -4.91
C PHE A 73 -0.85 -4.66 -5.87
N ILE A 74 -2.02 -4.11 -5.55
CA ILE A 74 -2.69 -3.09 -6.36
C ILE A 74 -2.74 -1.79 -5.57
N ILE A 75 -1.99 -0.81 -6.04
CA ILE A 75 -1.88 0.52 -5.45
C ILE A 75 -2.57 1.51 -6.38
N ASN A 76 -3.65 2.11 -5.91
CA ASN A 76 -4.49 3.00 -6.73
C ASN A 76 -4.74 4.36 -6.07
N TYR A 77 -4.43 4.51 -4.78
CA TYR A 77 -4.60 5.74 -4.04
C TYR A 77 -3.25 6.24 -3.51
N PRO A 78 -2.95 7.54 -3.52
CA PRO A 78 -3.70 8.61 -4.18
C PRO A 78 -3.17 8.83 -5.61
N LEU A 79 -3.27 7.80 -6.46
CA LEU A 79 -2.68 7.79 -7.78
C LEU A 79 -3.73 8.07 -8.85
N SER A 80 -3.30 8.62 -9.99
CA SER A 80 -4.18 8.79 -11.15
C SER A 80 -4.28 7.52 -11.98
N VAL A 81 -3.29 6.63 -11.86
CA VAL A 81 -3.19 5.32 -12.53
C VAL A 81 -3.03 4.21 -11.50
N ASP A 82 -3.53 3.02 -11.82
CA ASP A 82 -3.37 1.87 -10.93
C ASP A 82 -1.99 1.24 -11.16
N VAL A 83 -1.31 0.94 -10.06
CA VAL A 83 0.02 0.34 -10.05
C VAL A 83 -0.09 -1.08 -9.53
N GLN A 84 0.27 -2.06 -10.36
CA GLN A 84 0.39 -3.46 -9.99
C GLN A 84 1.84 -3.86 -9.82
N ILE A 85 2.13 -4.53 -8.69
CA ILE A 85 3.46 -5.03 -8.37
C ILE A 85 3.37 -6.45 -7.84
N THR A 86 4.12 -7.35 -8.47
CA THR A 86 4.19 -8.75 -8.05
C THR A 86 5.29 -8.95 -7.01
N PHE A 87 4.92 -9.48 -5.85
CA PHE A 87 5.84 -9.92 -4.81
C PHE A 87 5.95 -11.44 -4.79
N ASN A 88 7.11 -11.94 -4.36
CA ASN A 88 7.34 -13.36 -4.14
C ASN A 88 7.94 -13.58 -2.75
N ASN A 89 7.38 -14.50 -1.97
CA ASN A 89 7.91 -14.96 -0.70
C ASN A 89 7.53 -16.42 -0.46
N LYS A 90 8.53 -17.32 -0.47
CA LYS A 90 8.30 -18.77 -0.31
C LYS A 90 7.66 -19.16 1.02
N ALA A 91 7.76 -18.32 2.04
CA ALA A 91 7.18 -18.58 3.35
C ALA A 91 5.75 -18.01 3.51
N GLY A 92 5.14 -17.49 2.43
CA GLY A 92 3.95 -16.66 2.51
C GLY A 92 4.29 -15.24 2.97
N PHE A 93 3.27 -14.43 3.24
CA PHE A 93 3.41 -13.04 3.65
C PHE A 93 2.92 -12.85 5.07
N ARG A 94 3.84 -12.51 5.97
CA ARG A 94 3.50 -12.04 7.30
C ARG A 94 2.95 -10.63 7.23
N ARG A 95 2.21 -10.22 8.25
CA ARG A 95 1.68 -8.87 8.37
C ARG A 95 2.77 -7.79 8.22
N ILE A 96 3.94 -8.00 8.83
CA ILE A 96 5.09 -7.09 8.68
C ILE A 96 5.65 -7.07 7.25
N ASP A 97 5.59 -8.21 6.53
CA ASP A 97 6.03 -8.28 5.14
C ASP A 97 5.08 -7.45 4.24
N ILE A 98 3.77 -7.50 4.49
CA ILE A 98 2.78 -6.68 3.76
C ILE A 98 3.08 -5.19 3.95
N VAL A 99 3.24 -4.75 5.20
CA VAL A 99 3.53 -3.35 5.53
C VAL A 99 4.84 -2.89 4.90
N ARG A 100 5.90 -3.70 5.00
CA ARG A 100 7.18 -3.43 4.32
C ARG A 100 6.98 -3.21 2.83
N CYS A 101 6.36 -4.17 2.17
CA CYS A 101 6.18 -4.15 0.73
C CYS A 101 5.38 -2.92 0.29
N LEU A 102 4.32 -2.58 1.02
CA LEU A 102 3.53 -1.37 0.76
C LEU A 102 4.36 -0.09 0.91
N TYR A 103 5.12 0.04 2.00
CA TYR A 103 6.01 1.19 2.22
C TYR A 103 7.06 1.32 1.10
N GLU A 104 7.72 0.24 0.73
CA GLU A 104 8.74 0.26 -0.33
C GLU A 104 8.16 0.69 -1.68
N VAL A 105 6.93 0.26 -1.99
CA VAL A 105 6.23 0.65 -3.21
C VAL A 105 5.87 2.13 -3.20
N TYR A 106 5.24 2.63 -2.14
CA TYR A 106 4.93 4.06 -2.07
C TYR A 106 6.19 4.91 -2.11
N LYS A 107 7.22 4.53 -1.35
CA LYS A 107 8.49 5.24 -1.38
C LYS A 107 9.04 5.32 -2.81
N TYR A 108 9.03 4.20 -3.54
CA TYR A 108 9.46 4.17 -4.93
C TYR A 108 8.59 5.08 -5.82
N ILE A 109 7.27 5.00 -5.72
CA ILE A 109 6.33 5.82 -6.49
C ILE A 109 6.56 7.32 -6.26
N TYR A 110 6.65 7.75 -5.00
CA TYR A 110 6.88 9.16 -4.65
C TYR A 110 8.28 9.65 -5.07
N ASP A 111 9.32 8.81 -4.91
CA ASP A 111 10.68 9.14 -5.36
C ASP A 111 10.73 9.32 -6.88
N GLU A 112 10.14 8.40 -7.65
CA GLU A 112 10.15 8.46 -9.11
C GLU A 112 9.29 9.61 -9.66
N GLU A 113 8.13 9.87 -9.08
CA GLU A 113 7.29 11.01 -9.43
C GLU A 113 8.06 12.33 -9.21
N THR A 114 8.69 12.47 -8.04
CA THR A 114 9.47 13.67 -7.68
C THR A 114 10.68 13.85 -8.60
N LYS A 115 11.38 12.77 -8.97
CA LYS A 115 12.48 12.86 -9.95
C LYS A 115 12.00 13.28 -11.34
N ALA A 116 10.80 12.86 -11.74
CA ALA A 116 10.27 13.13 -13.07
C ALA A 116 9.74 14.57 -13.22
N VAL A 117 9.00 15.07 -12.23
CA VAL A 117 8.27 16.35 -12.34
C VAL A 117 8.44 17.30 -11.15
N GLY A 118 9.20 16.91 -10.13
CA GLY A 118 9.37 17.67 -8.89
C GLY A 118 8.18 17.56 -7.92
N ASP A 119 8.30 18.21 -6.76
CA ASP A 119 7.20 18.35 -5.80
C ASP A 119 6.29 19.53 -6.23
N PRO A 120 4.99 19.29 -6.50
CA PRO A 120 4.07 20.36 -6.89
C PRO A 120 3.63 21.23 -5.70
N GLY A 121 4.01 20.89 -4.47
CA GLY A 121 3.63 21.61 -3.25
C GLY A 121 2.15 21.41 -2.87
N THR A 122 1.62 22.29 -2.03
CA THR A 122 0.23 22.27 -1.56
C THR A 122 -0.61 23.39 -2.17
N TYR A 123 -1.93 23.23 -2.14
CA TYR A 123 -2.85 24.31 -2.51
C TYR A 123 -2.76 25.47 -1.49
N GLU A 124 -2.97 26.70 -1.94
CA GLU A 124 -2.97 27.83 -1.01
C GLU A 124 -4.07 27.63 0.04
N ARG A 125 -3.72 27.72 1.32
CA ARG A 125 -4.64 27.56 2.48
C ARG A 125 -5.20 26.16 2.68
N LEU A 126 -4.73 25.15 1.95
CA LEU A 126 -5.06 23.75 2.22
C LEU A 126 -3.77 22.97 2.46
N TYR A 127 -3.85 21.95 3.32
CA TYR A 127 -2.71 21.05 3.57
C TYR A 127 -2.54 19.99 2.48
N ASN A 128 -3.53 19.82 1.61
CA ASN A 128 -3.50 18.83 0.54
C ASN A 128 -2.40 19.11 -0.49
N ARG A 129 -1.70 18.03 -0.88
CA ARG A 129 -0.75 18.02 -1.98
C ARG A 129 -1.46 18.30 -3.31
N ARG A 130 -0.89 19.17 -4.14
CA ARG A 130 -1.36 19.37 -5.52
C ARG A 130 -1.13 18.10 -6.35
N GLN A 131 -1.90 17.96 -7.42
CA GLN A 131 -1.67 16.89 -8.38
C GLN A 131 -0.33 17.14 -9.11
N SER A 132 0.48 16.10 -9.22
CA SER A 132 1.62 16.06 -10.12
C SER A 132 1.23 15.41 -11.45
N TYR A 133 1.91 15.79 -12.53
CA TYR A 133 1.66 15.27 -13.88
C TYR A 133 2.80 14.34 -14.34
N GLY A 134 3.37 13.58 -13.40
CA GLY A 134 4.38 12.58 -13.65
C GLY A 134 3.79 11.19 -13.94
N PRO A 135 4.63 10.15 -13.94
CA PRO A 135 4.25 8.79 -14.32
C PRO A 135 3.07 8.19 -13.53
N TYR A 136 2.88 8.58 -12.27
CA TYR A 136 1.84 8.03 -11.39
C TYR A 136 0.70 9.02 -11.12
N GLY A 137 0.94 10.31 -11.37
CA GLY A 137 -0.06 11.35 -11.20
C GLY A 137 -0.58 11.44 -9.75
N ILE A 138 0.33 11.53 -8.79
CA ILE A 138 0.01 11.59 -7.35
C ILE A 138 -0.80 12.86 -7.06
N TRP A 139 -1.84 12.77 -6.22
CA TRP A 139 -2.67 13.92 -5.82
C TRP A 139 -3.08 13.85 -4.35
N GLY A 140 -3.60 14.94 -3.78
CA GLY A 140 -4.28 14.96 -2.48
C GLY A 140 -3.38 14.92 -1.25
N HIS A 141 -2.45 13.96 -1.17
CA HIS A 141 -1.74 13.61 0.06
C HIS A 141 -0.26 13.32 -0.19
N TYR A 142 0.57 13.69 0.79
CA TYR A 142 1.95 13.22 0.84
C TYR A 142 2.00 11.82 1.44
N MET A 143 3.10 11.09 1.24
CA MET A 143 3.24 9.71 1.72
C MET A 143 3.08 9.59 3.23
N ASN A 144 3.54 10.60 3.98
CA ASN A 144 3.45 10.67 5.44
C ASN A 144 2.01 10.87 5.96
N ASP A 145 1.07 11.23 5.09
CA ASP A 145 -0.35 11.33 5.43
C ASP A 145 -1.08 9.99 5.23
N LEU A 146 -0.49 9.04 4.48
CA LEU A 146 -1.19 7.82 4.09
C LEU A 146 -1.32 6.84 5.26
N ARG A 147 -2.56 6.36 5.48
CA ARG A 147 -2.90 5.37 6.50
C ARG A 147 -3.27 4.05 5.85
N LEU A 148 -2.63 2.97 6.25
CA LEU A 148 -3.07 1.61 5.97
C LEU A 148 -4.16 1.24 6.97
N GLU A 149 -5.42 1.27 6.52
CA GLU A 149 -6.57 0.92 7.35
C GLU A 149 -6.86 -0.58 7.28
N GLY A 150 -6.62 -1.17 6.10
CA GLY A 150 -6.86 -2.58 5.88
C GLY A 150 -6.35 -3.08 4.54
N MET A 151 -6.52 -4.38 4.32
CA MET A 151 -6.35 -4.99 3.01
C MET A 151 -7.46 -6.00 2.75
N ILE A 152 -7.76 -6.20 1.47
CA ILE A 152 -8.62 -7.27 0.97
C ILE A 152 -7.74 -8.19 0.14
N TYR A 153 -7.68 -9.45 0.55
CA TYR A 153 -7.01 -10.49 -0.21
C TYR A 153 -8.02 -11.31 -1.02
N PHE A 154 -7.71 -11.51 -2.30
CA PHE A 154 -8.48 -12.29 -3.26
C PHE A 154 -7.66 -13.55 -3.63
N PRO A 155 -7.89 -14.70 -2.97
CA PRO A 155 -7.09 -15.91 -3.17
C PRO A 155 -7.10 -16.42 -4.61
N ASP A 156 -8.28 -16.43 -5.24
CA ASP A 156 -8.45 -16.93 -6.61
C ASP A 156 -7.64 -16.12 -7.64
N LYS A 157 -7.43 -14.84 -7.36
CA LYS A 157 -6.67 -13.90 -8.20
C LYS A 157 -5.24 -13.70 -7.71
N LYS A 158 -4.91 -14.23 -6.52
CA LYS A 158 -3.66 -13.96 -5.78
C LYS A 158 -3.34 -12.47 -5.72
N GLN A 159 -4.36 -11.68 -5.37
CA GLN A 159 -4.29 -10.22 -5.44
C GLN A 159 -4.63 -9.58 -4.10
N VAL A 160 -3.94 -8.50 -3.77
CA VAL A 160 -4.19 -7.66 -2.59
C VAL A 160 -4.58 -6.27 -3.04
N GLN A 161 -5.72 -5.81 -2.53
CA GLN A 161 -6.13 -4.40 -2.59
C GLN A 161 -6.00 -3.80 -1.21
N PHE A 162 -5.48 -2.58 -1.15
CA PHE A 162 -5.30 -1.86 0.11
C PHE A 162 -6.42 -0.85 0.33
N LEU A 163 -6.90 -0.80 1.57
CA LEU A 163 -7.77 0.25 2.06
C LEU A 163 -6.87 1.33 2.64
N ILE A 164 -6.61 2.36 1.83
CA ILE A 164 -5.71 3.47 2.17
C ILE A 164 -6.54 4.72 2.42
N GLY A 165 -6.38 5.29 3.61
CA GLY A 165 -6.95 6.56 4.02
C GLY A 165 -5.88 7.65 4.19
N SER A 166 -6.30 8.82 4.69
CA SER A 166 -5.44 9.97 4.99
C SER A 166 -6.01 10.84 6.10
#